data_AF-A0A2Y9QZS9-F1
#
_entry.id   AF-A0A2Y9QZS9-F1
#
_cell.length_a   1.000
_cell.length_b   1.000
_cell.length_c   1.000
_cell.angle_alpha   90.00
_cell.angle_beta   90.00
_cell.angle_gamma   90.00
#
_symmetry.space_group_name_H-M   'P 1'
#
loop_
_entity.id
_entity.type
_entity.pdbx_description
1 polymer ?
#
loop_
_entity_poly.entity_id
_entity_poly.type
_entity_poly.pdbx_seq_one_letter_code
_entity_poly.pdbx_strand_id
1 'polypeptide(L)'
;MGGPGCGKGTQCKNMATKYGFCHVGLGQLLRQEAQRGTRRGRQIRDIMLQGLLVPTVGRAPNMVIVFDCSMETMVQRVLHRGQLEHRADDCEAAVRQRLDTHYSLCQPILTFYQQKNLLRSILAEEAPENIFAKCCSVIESLQ
;
A
#
# COMPACT_ATOMS: atom_id res chain seq x y z
N MET A 1 4.99 -2.67 -1.61
CA MET A 1 5.09 -1.87 -0.38
C MET A 1 5.07 -0.38 -0.71
N GLY A 2 4.89 0.48 0.29
CA GLY A 2 4.84 1.95 0.14
C GLY A 2 3.77 2.58 1.03
N GLY A 3 3.92 3.87 1.35
CA GLY A 3 3.06 4.58 2.30
C GLY A 3 1.61 4.82 1.81
N PRO A 4 0.70 5.26 2.69
CA PRO A 4 -0.68 5.56 2.28
C PRO A 4 -0.69 6.61 1.16
N GLY A 5 -1.46 6.40 0.07
CA GLY A 5 -1.54 7.36 -1.04
C GLY A 5 -0.49 7.22 -2.15
N CYS A 6 0.55 6.41 -1.98
CA CYS A 6 1.62 6.25 -2.98
C CYS A 6 1.23 5.47 -4.27
N GLY A 7 -0.07 5.19 -4.51
CA GLY A 7 -0.53 4.56 -5.76
C GLY A 7 -0.52 3.02 -5.84
N LYS A 8 -0.10 2.29 -4.79
CA LYS A 8 -0.08 0.80 -4.74
C LYS A 8 -1.31 0.13 -5.35
N GLY A 9 -2.50 0.52 -4.90
CA GLY A 9 -3.75 -0.12 -5.29
C GLY A 9 -4.03 0.01 -6.80
N THR A 10 -3.75 1.18 -7.37
CA THR A 10 -3.88 1.44 -8.81
C THR A 10 -2.91 0.57 -9.60
N GLN A 11 -1.63 0.58 -9.21
CA GLN A 11 -0.59 -0.16 -9.94
C GLN A 11 -0.77 -1.67 -9.81
N CYS A 12 -1.17 -2.18 -8.65
CA CYS A 12 -1.47 -3.60 -8.47
C CYS A 12 -2.65 -4.07 -9.35
N LYS A 13 -3.70 -3.25 -9.51
CA LYS A 13 -4.79 -3.55 -10.45
C LYS A 13 -4.29 -3.61 -11.89
N ASN A 14 -3.51 -2.62 -12.32
CA ASN A 14 -2.98 -2.59 -13.69
C ASN A 14 -2.06 -3.78 -13.98
N MET A 15 -1.18 -4.14 -13.03
CA MET A 15 -0.30 -5.30 -13.16
C MET A 15 -1.11 -6.61 -13.20
N ALA A 16 -2.16 -6.74 -12.38
CA ALA A 16 -3.04 -7.90 -12.40
C ALA A 16 -3.75 -8.05 -13.75
N THR A 17 -4.25 -6.96 -14.33
CA THR A 17 -4.87 -6.96 -15.65
C THR A 17 -3.86 -7.34 -16.76
N LYS A 18 -2.65 -6.78 -16.75
CA LYS A 18 -1.65 -7.02 -17.81
C LYS A 18 -1.05 -8.43 -17.76
N TYR A 19 -0.68 -8.89 -16.57
CA TYR A 19 0.10 -10.13 -16.39
C TYR A 19 -0.74 -11.32 -15.89
N GLY A 20 -2.05 -11.14 -15.67
CA GLY A 20 -2.93 -12.19 -15.17
C GLY A 20 -2.69 -12.57 -13.70
N PHE A 21 -2.06 -11.70 -12.91
CA PHE A 21 -1.79 -11.97 -11.50
C PHE A 21 -3.07 -11.94 -10.64
N CYS A 22 -3.13 -12.79 -9.62
CA CYS A 22 -4.15 -12.69 -8.58
C CYS A 22 -3.85 -11.48 -7.67
N HIS A 23 -4.72 -10.48 -7.67
CA HIS A 23 -4.58 -9.30 -6.81
C HIS A 23 -5.27 -9.50 -5.46
N VAL A 24 -4.47 -9.67 -4.39
CA VAL A 24 -4.96 -9.75 -3.01
C VAL A 24 -4.77 -8.41 -2.30
N GLY A 25 -5.79 -7.56 -2.34
CA GLY A 25 -5.80 -6.28 -1.65
C GLY A 25 -6.18 -6.40 -0.18
N LEU A 26 -5.24 -6.72 0.72
CA LEU A 26 -5.53 -6.89 2.16
C LEU A 26 -6.33 -5.73 2.76
N GLY A 27 -5.98 -4.48 2.43
CA GLY A 27 -6.73 -3.31 2.91
C GLY A 27 -8.20 -3.31 2.49
N GLN A 28 -8.54 -3.84 1.31
CA GLN A 28 -9.93 -3.96 0.86
C GLN A 28 -10.68 -5.02 1.66
N LEU A 29 -10.08 -6.18 1.88
CA LEU A 29 -10.66 -7.26 2.68
C LEU A 29 -10.90 -6.79 4.12
N LEU A 30 -9.95 -6.07 4.71
CA LEU A 30 -10.07 -5.50 6.05
C LEU A 30 -11.21 -4.46 6.12
N ARG A 31 -11.35 -3.59 5.12
CA ARG A 31 -12.48 -2.64 5.05
C ARG A 31 -13.82 -3.34 4.95
N GLN A 32 -13.93 -4.37 4.11
CA GLN A 32 -15.15 -5.16 3.98
C GLN A 32 -15.53 -5.81 5.32
N GLU A 33 -14.57 -6.42 6.01
CA GLU A 33 -14.81 -7.02 7.32
C GLU A 33 -15.16 -5.98 8.40
N ALA A 34 -14.53 -4.80 8.37
CA ALA A 34 -14.81 -3.71 9.29
C ALA A 34 -16.26 -3.20 9.21
N GLN A 35 -16.91 -3.35 8.06
CA GLN A 35 -18.30 -2.94 7.83
C GLN A 35 -19.32 -3.96 8.37
N ARG A 36 -18.93 -5.21 8.65
CA ARG A 36 -19.88 -6.30 8.99
C ARG A 36 -20.45 -6.22 10.41
N GLY A 37 -20.11 -5.20 11.20
CA GLY A 37 -20.63 -5.00 12.56
C GLY A 37 -20.30 -6.11 13.57
N THR A 38 -19.49 -7.10 13.21
CA THR A 38 -19.07 -8.21 14.08
C THR A 38 -18.08 -7.72 15.13
N ARG A 39 -17.85 -8.52 16.20
CA ARG A 39 -16.79 -8.22 17.19
C ARG A 39 -15.42 -8.05 16.52
N ARG A 40 -15.10 -8.93 15.57
CA ARG A 40 -13.87 -8.88 14.76
C ARG A 40 -13.84 -7.64 13.86
N GLY A 41 -14.95 -7.31 13.21
CA GLY A 41 -15.07 -6.12 12.36
C GLY A 41 -14.81 -4.83 13.13
N ARG A 42 -15.32 -4.71 14.38
CA ARG A 42 -15.02 -3.57 15.25
C ARG A 42 -13.52 -3.45 15.57
N GLN A 43 -12.87 -4.56 15.94
CA GLN A 43 -11.42 -4.56 16.21
C GLN A 43 -10.61 -4.17 14.96
N ILE A 44 -10.98 -4.69 13.78
CA ILE A 44 -10.32 -4.33 12.52
C ILE A 44 -10.48 -2.83 12.24
N ARG A 45 -11.69 -2.29 12.41
CA ARG A 45 -11.95 -0.86 12.26
C ARG A 45 -11.06 -0.02 13.18
N ASP A 46 -10.94 -0.39 14.45
CA ASP A 46 -10.15 0.36 15.42
C ASP A 46 -8.65 0.33 15.06
N ILE A 47 -8.11 -0.85 14.69
CA ILE A 47 -6.74 -1.01 14.17
C ILE A 47 -6.51 -0.13 12.93
N MET A 48 -7.47 -0.10 12.00
CA MET A 48 -7.39 0.71 10.79
C MET A 48 -7.42 2.21 11.07
N LEU A 49 -8.27 2.67 12.01
CA LEU A 49 -8.33 4.06 12.44
C LEU A 49 -7.03 4.50 13.14
N GLN A 50 -6.41 3.60 13.90
CA GLN A 50 -5.12 3.81 14.56
C GLN A 50 -3.92 3.66 13.61
N GLY A 51 -4.14 3.31 12.34
CA GLY A 51 -3.07 3.16 11.36
C GLY A 51 -2.08 2.01 11.61
N LEU A 52 -2.42 1.05 12.47
CA LEU A 52 -1.55 -0.08 12.84
C LEU A 52 -1.42 -1.12 11.72
N LEU A 53 -0.31 -1.86 11.72
CA LEU A 53 -0.08 -2.98 10.77
C LEU A 53 -0.85 -4.25 11.17
N VAL A 54 -1.34 -4.97 10.16
CA VAL A 54 -1.92 -6.30 10.35
C VAL A 54 -0.83 -7.37 10.21
N PRO A 55 -0.68 -8.30 11.18
CA PRO A 55 0.28 -9.39 11.08
C PRO A 55 0.03 -10.27 9.85
N THR A 56 1.07 -10.63 9.11
CA THR A 56 0.99 -11.52 7.93
C THR A 56 1.81 -12.79 8.13
N VAL A 57 1.23 -13.93 7.75
CA VAL A 57 1.90 -15.24 7.66
C VAL A 57 1.90 -15.72 6.21
N GLY A 58 3.00 -16.31 5.71
CA GLY A 58 3.05 -16.82 4.33
C GLY A 58 4.43 -17.21 3.81
N ARG A 59 4.47 -17.64 2.55
CA ARG A 59 5.70 -17.94 1.78
C ARG A 59 6.49 -16.66 1.52
N ALA A 60 7.82 -16.78 1.45
CA ALA A 60 8.70 -15.68 1.06
C ALA A 60 8.37 -15.17 -0.38
N PRO A 61 8.36 -13.84 -0.60
CA PRO A 61 8.08 -13.27 -1.92
C PRO A 61 9.25 -13.47 -2.89
N ASN A 62 8.95 -13.57 -4.19
CA ASN A 62 9.96 -13.55 -5.26
C ASN A 62 10.54 -12.14 -5.50
N MET A 63 9.76 -11.10 -5.22
CA MET A 63 10.15 -9.69 -5.37
C MET A 63 9.30 -8.82 -4.45
N VAL A 64 9.87 -7.71 -3.99
CA VAL A 64 9.18 -6.65 -3.27
C VAL A 64 9.35 -5.33 -4.03
N ILE A 65 8.27 -4.87 -4.67
CA ILE A 65 8.23 -3.53 -5.29
C ILE A 65 7.86 -2.49 -4.22
N VAL A 66 8.64 -1.42 -4.09
CA VAL A 66 8.38 -0.29 -3.20
C VAL A 66 8.05 0.92 -4.05
N PHE A 67 6.90 1.53 -3.78
CA PHE A 67 6.54 2.82 -4.36
C PHE A 67 7.06 3.93 -3.45
N ASP A 68 8.13 4.58 -3.89
CA ASP A 68 8.73 5.71 -3.21
C ASP A 68 7.97 6.99 -3.57
N CYS A 69 7.46 7.67 -2.56
CA CYS A 69 6.60 8.83 -2.70
C CYS A 69 6.82 9.72 -1.48
N SER A 70 6.95 11.02 -1.72
CA SER A 70 7.09 12.04 -0.72
C SER A 70 5.88 12.09 0.21
N MET A 71 6.14 12.50 1.45
CA MET A 71 5.09 12.70 2.45
C MET A 71 4.03 13.69 1.94
N GLU A 72 4.45 14.78 1.30
CA GLU A 72 3.56 15.80 0.77
C GLU A 72 2.58 15.24 -0.26
N THR A 73 3.10 14.56 -1.30
CA THR A 73 2.27 13.93 -2.32
C THR A 73 1.34 12.88 -1.72
N MET A 74 1.82 12.08 -0.75
CA MET A 74 1.00 11.10 -0.05
C MET A 74 -0.16 11.75 0.71
N VAL A 75 0.10 12.81 1.48
CA VAL A 75 -0.93 13.55 2.23
C VAL A 75 -1.98 14.10 1.27
N GLN A 76 -1.54 14.82 0.22
CA GLN A 76 -2.44 15.39 -0.79
C GLN A 76 -3.35 14.32 -1.41
N ARG A 77 -2.77 13.21 -1.86
CA ARG A 77 -3.52 12.11 -2.50
C ARG A 77 -4.47 11.41 -1.53
N VAL A 78 -4.10 11.21 -0.27
CA VAL A 78 -4.95 10.54 0.72
C VAL A 78 -6.14 11.43 1.09
N LEU A 79 -5.92 12.72 1.35
CA LEU A 79 -7.00 13.64 1.69
C LEU A 79 -8.00 13.81 0.53
N HIS A 80 -7.49 13.97 -0.69
CA HIS A 80 -8.34 14.02 -1.88
C HIS A 80 -9.16 12.74 -2.05
N ARG A 81 -8.55 11.57 -1.83
CA ARG A 81 -9.26 10.28 -1.85
C ARG A 81 -10.32 10.19 -0.76
N GLY A 82 -10.05 10.67 0.45
CA GLY A 82 -11.02 10.67 1.56
C GLY A 82 -12.31 11.41 1.22
N GLN A 83 -12.21 12.51 0.49
CA GLN A 83 -13.35 13.30 0.01
C GLN A 83 -14.18 12.57 -1.05
N LEU A 84 -13.51 11.87 -1.99
CA LEU A 84 -14.16 11.20 -3.11
C LEU A 84 -14.72 9.80 -2.76
N GLU A 85 -13.99 9.03 -1.97
CA GLU A 85 -14.30 7.62 -1.69
C GLU A 85 -14.97 7.41 -0.31
N HIS A 86 -15.25 8.49 0.44
CA HIS A 86 -15.86 8.46 1.77
C HIS A 86 -15.16 7.49 2.75
N ARG A 87 -13.82 7.51 2.74
CA ARG A 87 -13.00 6.65 3.58
C ARG A 87 -12.76 7.28 4.95
N ALA A 88 -13.33 6.66 6.00
CA ALA A 88 -13.18 7.13 7.38
C ALA A 88 -11.73 7.16 7.88
N ASP A 89 -10.84 6.34 7.31
CA ASP A 89 -9.41 6.28 7.64
C ASP A 89 -8.54 7.30 6.88
N ASP A 90 -9.14 8.17 6.05
CA ASP A 90 -8.47 9.19 5.23
C ASP A 90 -8.72 10.63 5.76
N CYS A 91 -8.91 10.80 7.08
CA CYS A 91 -8.94 12.12 7.73
C CYS A 91 -7.54 12.56 8.18
N GLU A 92 -7.29 13.87 8.32
CA GLU A 92 -5.97 14.44 8.59
C GLU A 92 -5.22 13.77 9.77
N ALA A 93 -5.92 13.55 10.89
CA ALA A 93 -5.36 12.88 12.06
C ALA A 93 -4.92 11.43 11.73
N ALA A 94 -5.76 10.66 11.04
CA ALA A 94 -5.45 9.30 10.63
C ALA A 94 -4.34 9.24 9.56
N VAL A 95 -4.29 10.22 8.63
CA VAL A 95 -3.22 10.29 7.62
C VAL A 95 -1.86 10.44 8.27
N ARG A 96 -1.72 11.38 9.23
CA ARG A 96 -0.45 11.58 9.97
C ARG A 96 -0.04 10.31 10.70
N GLN A 97 -0.96 9.69 11.44
CA GLN A 97 -0.66 8.47 12.20
C GLN A 97 -0.26 7.30 11.28
N ARG A 98 -0.90 7.17 10.11
CA ARG A 98 -0.56 6.13 9.12
C ARG A 98 0.79 6.37 8.45
N LEU A 99 1.18 7.62 8.25
CA LEU A 99 2.50 7.98 7.73
C LEU A 99 3.60 7.69 8.77
N ASP A 100 3.40 8.10 10.00
CA ASP A 100 4.33 7.82 11.10
C ASP A 100 4.53 6.31 11.28
N THR A 101 3.42 5.56 11.37
CA THR A 101 3.46 4.09 11.45
C THR A 101 4.18 3.47 10.24
N HIS A 102 3.98 4.00 9.04
CA HIS A 102 4.69 3.54 7.85
C HIS A 102 6.19 3.72 7.99
N TYR A 103 6.67 4.91 8.37
CA TYR A 103 8.10 5.17 8.49
C TYR A 103 8.74 4.37 9.64
N SER A 104 8.10 4.31 10.81
CA SER A 104 8.65 3.56 11.95
C SER A 104 8.70 2.05 11.72
N LEU A 105 7.66 1.47 11.12
CA LEU A 105 7.54 0.01 11.04
C LEU A 105 8.02 -0.57 9.71
N CYS A 106 7.99 0.19 8.61
CA CYS A 106 8.42 -0.35 7.32
C CYS A 106 9.93 -0.27 7.11
N GLN A 107 10.65 0.66 7.75
CA GLN A 107 12.09 0.80 7.55
C GLN A 107 12.85 -0.53 7.77
N PRO A 108 12.66 -1.27 8.88
CA PRO A 108 13.37 -2.55 9.08
C PRO A 108 13.03 -3.59 8.01
N ILE A 109 11.78 -3.60 7.53
CA ILE A 109 11.30 -4.52 6.49
C ILE A 109 11.95 -4.19 5.14
N LEU A 110 12.06 -2.90 4.80
CA LEU A 110 12.74 -2.45 3.59
C LEU A 110 14.22 -2.83 3.62
N THR A 111 14.92 -2.58 4.74
CA THR A 111 16.31 -2.99 4.92
C THR A 111 16.50 -4.48 4.76
N PHE A 112 15.62 -5.30 5.36
CA PHE A 112 15.67 -6.76 5.24
C PHE A 112 15.56 -7.23 3.79
N TYR A 113 14.60 -6.72 3.02
CA TYR A 113 14.41 -7.13 1.62
C TYR A 113 15.47 -6.55 0.67
N GLN A 114 16.04 -5.39 1.00
CA GLN A 114 17.19 -4.82 0.29
C GLN A 114 18.41 -5.74 0.41
N GLN A 115 18.74 -6.19 1.62
CA GLN A 115 19.86 -7.11 1.87
C GLN A 115 19.71 -8.46 1.16
N LYS A 116 18.46 -8.88 0.88
CA LYS A 116 18.16 -10.10 0.12
C LYS A 116 18.14 -9.91 -1.40
N ASN A 117 18.45 -8.71 -1.91
CA ASN A 117 18.35 -8.35 -3.34
C ASN A 117 16.95 -8.54 -3.95
N LEU A 118 15.91 -8.59 -3.11
CA LEU A 118 14.52 -8.77 -3.52
C LEU A 118 13.77 -7.44 -3.72
N LEU A 119 14.34 -6.33 -3.23
CA LEU A 119 13.70 -5.03 -3.28
C LEU A 119 13.89 -4.37 -4.66
N ARG A 120 12.83 -3.75 -5.18
CA ARG A 120 12.85 -2.86 -6.36
C ARG A 120 12.11 -1.58 -6.02
N SER A 121 12.78 -0.43 -6.14
CA SER A 121 12.17 0.87 -5.86
C SER A 121 11.64 1.51 -7.14
N ILE A 122 10.45 2.08 -7.08
CA ILE A 122 9.81 2.84 -8.16
C ILE A 122 9.40 4.19 -7.60
N LEU A 123 9.94 5.27 -8.18
CA LEU A 123 9.49 6.63 -7.88
C LEU A 123 8.04 6.82 -8.35
N ALA A 124 7.15 7.14 -7.41
CA ALA A 124 5.70 7.20 -7.57
C ALA A 124 5.15 8.63 -7.52
N GLU A 125 5.90 9.59 -8.07
CA GLU A 125 5.54 11.00 -8.15
C GLU A 125 4.89 11.40 -9.49
N GLU A 126 4.99 10.54 -10.49
CA GLU A 126 4.51 10.83 -11.85
C GLU A 126 3.05 10.43 -12.10
N ALA A 127 2.59 10.64 -13.33
CA ALA A 127 1.30 10.16 -13.81
C ALA A 127 1.19 8.62 -13.67
N PRO A 128 -0.01 8.08 -13.38
CA PRO A 128 -0.22 6.64 -13.17
C PRO A 128 0.31 5.76 -14.30
N GLU A 129 0.24 6.21 -15.54
CA GLU A 129 0.68 5.51 -16.74
C GLU A 129 2.21 5.37 -16.79
N ASN A 130 2.93 6.44 -16.41
CA ASN A 130 4.40 6.42 -16.32
C ASN A 130 4.88 5.50 -15.20
N ILE A 131 4.22 5.57 -14.03
CA ILE A 131 4.52 4.67 -12.91
C ILE A 131 4.23 3.22 -13.33
N PHE A 132 3.17 2.98 -14.09
CA PHE A 132 2.82 1.65 -14.57
C PHE A 132 3.85 1.11 -15.57
N ALA A 133 4.35 1.95 -16.49
CA ALA A 133 5.42 1.57 -17.40
C ALA A 133 6.68 1.11 -16.63
N LYS A 134 7.07 1.82 -15.57
CA LYS A 134 8.17 1.40 -14.69
C LYS A 134 7.89 0.07 -13.99
N CYS A 135 6.66 -0.15 -13.54
CA CYS A 135 6.26 -1.45 -12.96
C CYS A 135 6.42 -2.58 -13.98
N CYS A 136 6.05 -2.33 -15.23
CA CYS A 136 6.20 -3.31 -16.31
C CYS A 136 7.67 -3.67 -16.52
N SER A 137 8.55 -2.68 -16.65
CA SER A 137 9.99 -2.92 -16.81
C SER A 137 10.59 -3.74 -15.67
N VAL A 138 10.14 -3.49 -14.43
CA VAL A 138 10.58 -4.26 -13.27
C VAL A 138 10.11 -5.72 -13.34
N ILE A 139 8.85 -5.98 -13.69
CA ILE A 139 8.31 -7.34 -13.82
C ILE A 139 8.99 -8.09 -14.97
N GLU A 140 9.14 -7.43 -16.12
CA GLU A 140 9.73 -7.99 -17.33
C GLU A 140 11.22 -8.32 -17.12
N SER A 141 11.92 -7.61 -16.23
CA SER A 141 13.32 -7.96 -15.87
C SER A 141 13.49 -9.26 -15.08
N LEU A 142 12.40 -9.90 -14.63
CA LEU A 142 12.42 -11.20 -13.96
C LEU A 142 12.20 -12.39 -14.90
N GLN A 143 11.79 -12.12 -16.14
CA GLN A 143 11.50 -13.13 -17.17
C GLN A 143 12.74 -13.40 -18.01
#